data_AF-A0A4Y9NIK6-F1
#
_entry.id   AF-A0A4Y9NIK6-F1
#
_cell.length_a   1.000
_cell.length_b   1.000
_cell.length_c   1.000
_cell.angle_alpha   90.00
_cell.angle_beta   90.00
_cell.angle_gamma   90.00
#
_symmetry.space_group_name_H-M   'P 1'
#
loop_
_entity.id
_entity.type
_entity.pdbx_description
1 polymer ?
#
loop_
_entity_poly.entity_id
_entity_poly.type
_entity_poly.pdbx_seq_one_letter_code
_entity_poly.pdbx_strand_id
1 'polypeptide(L)'
;MGRIIEGLRSLASAVTAGGGAARAARSDLRREKSLVDLPEEQPSNAETAVLSRVVVTAYRRDAGEANDLQAGARQLVAAEAEAVRAQAVRDAVVAGEQAARRRQRADEAGEREARTLSQEIDHARPLIGLRVLAGIEVMLLLAEIFFWYQVFTYDTDDGLSWLSVEKLGAVVLGLAIPMLGLLAARAAGATWQRFLRHPAADAAGRRNQHGAVIAATTILVLACYVVFALVYWRYAPKDGYEATSSAMDLPPWPAGLFFAGLILADAVARAFCTSEAAMAARDRDKKVAADRAEVRVVSDRAVSATAGWHTSWLSLRNQVAVALDGIGQVVATGDLLVLQSRSRRADRPAGTGWAQTGSTWTDAGSYAVPTVQLPVHLSIGQVSATLQALTAAVDTLTRHQPPALAEQPALREELDDLHRRIGGLQEAVDRSEQAEADMVTEEAVAEASAAGEPETHVVQGNHVVVPLTRTGSPG
;
A
#
# COMPACT_ATOMS: atom_id res chain seq x y z
N MET A 1 -23.52 -5.34 -5.00
CA MET A 1 -22.87 -6.65 -5.24
C MET A 1 -23.12 -7.22 -6.64
N GLY A 2 -24.32 -7.11 -7.25
CA GLY A 2 -24.58 -7.65 -8.60
C GLY A 2 -23.62 -7.20 -9.71
N ARG A 3 -23.20 -5.93 -9.74
CA ARG A 3 -22.25 -5.42 -10.76
C ARG A 3 -20.81 -5.95 -10.63
N ILE A 4 -20.43 -6.45 -9.45
CA ILE A 4 -19.10 -7.04 -9.21
C ILE A 4 -19.07 -8.49 -9.72
N ILE A 5 -20.21 -9.19 -9.64
CA ILE A 5 -20.37 -10.56 -10.14
C ILE A 5 -20.43 -10.56 -11.69
N GLU A 6 -21.07 -9.56 -12.30
CA GLU A 6 -21.04 -9.36 -13.77
C GLU A 6 -19.63 -9.06 -14.30
N GLY A 7 -18.85 -8.24 -13.57
CA GLY A 7 -17.46 -7.92 -13.91
C GLY A 7 -16.51 -9.12 -13.80
N LEU A 8 -16.70 -9.98 -12.79
CA LEU A 8 -15.91 -11.21 -12.64
C LEU A 8 -16.30 -12.29 -13.67
N ARG A 9 -17.55 -12.33 -14.14
CA ARG A 9 -17.96 -13.17 -15.28
C ARG A 9 -17.36 -12.70 -16.60
N SER A 10 -17.30 -11.40 -16.84
CA SER A 10 -16.60 -10.80 -17.99
C SER A 10 -15.09 -11.06 -17.97
N LEU A 11 -14.47 -11.07 -16.79
CA LEU A 11 -13.04 -11.40 -16.64
C LEU A 11 -12.78 -12.90 -16.85
N ALA A 12 -13.67 -13.77 -16.35
CA ALA A 12 -13.59 -15.21 -16.57
C ALA A 12 -13.84 -15.61 -18.03
N SER A 13 -14.70 -14.88 -18.76
CA SER A 13 -14.88 -15.06 -20.21
C SER A 13 -13.67 -14.59 -21.02
N ALA A 14 -12.97 -13.53 -20.58
CA ALA A 14 -11.73 -13.07 -21.20
C ALA A 14 -10.54 -14.02 -20.95
N VAL A 15 -10.46 -14.61 -19.75
CA VAL A 15 -9.44 -15.61 -19.38
C VAL A 15 -9.64 -16.94 -20.13
N THR A 16 -10.87 -17.31 -20.46
CA THR A 16 -11.14 -18.51 -21.27
C THR A 16 -10.94 -18.27 -22.78
N ALA A 17 -11.01 -17.01 -23.26
CA ALA A 17 -10.73 -16.65 -24.65
C ALA A 17 -9.23 -16.74 -25.03
N GLY A 18 -8.30 -16.51 -24.08
CA GLY A 18 -6.86 -16.67 -24.32
C GLY A 18 -6.42 -18.11 -24.61
N GLY A 19 -7.17 -19.11 -24.10
CA GLY A 19 -6.98 -20.51 -24.49
C GLY A 19 -7.52 -20.85 -25.88
N GLY A 20 -8.38 -19.98 -26.44
CA GLY A 20 -8.98 -20.12 -27.76
C GLY A 20 -7.98 -19.91 -28.89
N ALA A 21 -7.10 -18.90 -28.79
CA ALA A 21 -6.05 -18.65 -29.78
C ALA A 21 -5.05 -19.81 -29.86
N ALA A 22 -4.63 -20.37 -28.71
CA ALA A 22 -3.78 -21.55 -28.66
C ALA A 22 -4.47 -22.85 -29.14
N ARG A 23 -5.81 -22.94 -29.00
CA ARG A 23 -6.60 -24.06 -29.55
C ARG A 23 -6.85 -23.92 -31.05
N ALA A 24 -7.10 -22.70 -31.54
CA ALA A 24 -7.27 -22.38 -32.94
C ALA A 24 -5.95 -22.63 -33.70
N ALA A 25 -4.82 -22.14 -33.17
CA ALA A 25 -3.49 -22.44 -33.71
C ALA A 25 -3.20 -23.95 -33.73
N ARG A 26 -3.68 -24.74 -32.75
CA ARG A 26 -3.57 -26.21 -32.77
C ARG A 26 -4.51 -26.89 -33.76
N SER A 27 -5.72 -26.35 -33.97
CA SER A 27 -6.66 -26.92 -34.95
C SER A 27 -6.18 -26.64 -36.36
N ASP A 28 -5.64 -25.45 -36.61
CA ASP A 28 -5.13 -25.04 -37.92
C ASP A 28 -3.89 -25.86 -38.30
N LEU A 29 -2.94 -26.05 -37.37
CA LEU A 29 -1.80 -26.97 -37.55
C LEU A 29 -2.22 -28.44 -37.80
N ARG A 30 -3.37 -28.87 -37.26
CA ARG A 30 -3.89 -30.23 -37.48
C ARG A 30 -4.58 -30.38 -38.83
N ARG A 31 -5.21 -29.30 -39.32
CA ARG A 31 -5.93 -29.22 -40.58
C ARG A 31 -4.96 -29.11 -41.76
N GLU A 32 -3.90 -28.35 -41.58
CA GLU A 32 -2.82 -28.18 -42.56
C GLU A 32 -2.02 -29.48 -42.75
N LYS A 33 -1.82 -30.25 -41.68
CA LYS A 33 -1.21 -31.59 -41.73
C LYS A 33 -2.05 -32.64 -42.47
N SER A 34 -3.35 -32.39 -42.69
CA SER A 34 -4.23 -33.33 -43.42
C SER A 34 -4.42 -32.98 -44.90
N LEU A 35 -3.80 -31.90 -45.41
CA LEU A 35 -4.04 -31.38 -46.76
C LEU A 35 -2.87 -31.56 -47.73
N VAL A 36 -1.75 -32.17 -47.31
CA VAL A 36 -0.55 -32.29 -48.15
C VAL A 36 -0.31 -33.75 -48.54
N ASP A 37 -0.97 -34.17 -49.61
CA ASP A 37 -0.54 -35.30 -50.46
C ASP A 37 0.07 -34.71 -51.73
N LEU A 38 1.40 -34.48 -51.72
CA LEU A 38 2.18 -34.10 -52.89
C LEU A 38 3.44 -34.97 -52.96
N PRO A 39 3.78 -35.52 -54.15
CA PRO A 39 5.02 -36.27 -54.34
C PRO A 39 6.21 -35.35 -54.71
N GLU A 40 7.39 -35.82 -54.30
CA GLU A 40 8.77 -35.40 -54.57
C GLU A 40 9.43 -34.30 -53.70
N GLU A 41 10.52 -34.74 -53.08
CA GLU A 41 11.49 -34.11 -52.17
C GLU A 41 10.96 -33.60 -50.82
N GLN A 42 10.53 -34.54 -49.98
CA GLN A 42 10.32 -34.27 -48.55
C GLN A 42 11.64 -33.86 -47.87
N PRO A 43 11.69 -32.75 -47.11
CA PRO A 43 12.77 -32.51 -46.15
C PRO A 43 12.90 -33.73 -45.23
N SER A 44 14.11 -34.04 -44.75
CA SER A 44 14.25 -35.16 -43.83
C SER A 44 13.32 -34.93 -42.63
N ASN A 45 12.59 -35.95 -42.18
CA ASN A 45 11.66 -35.83 -41.05
C ASN A 45 12.30 -35.17 -39.80
N ALA A 46 13.63 -35.23 -39.69
CA ALA A 46 14.43 -34.56 -38.67
C ALA A 46 14.50 -33.04 -38.85
N GLU A 47 14.69 -32.53 -40.07
CA GLU A 47 14.77 -31.08 -40.35
C GLU A 47 13.41 -30.40 -40.16
N THR A 48 12.32 -31.02 -40.61
CA THR A 48 10.95 -30.54 -40.36
C THR A 48 10.63 -30.54 -38.86
N ALA A 49 11.10 -31.55 -38.13
CA ALA A 49 10.95 -31.60 -36.67
C ALA A 49 11.78 -30.53 -35.95
N VAL A 50 12.98 -30.21 -36.43
CA VAL A 50 13.83 -29.14 -35.89
C VAL A 50 13.22 -27.78 -36.18
N LEU A 51 12.83 -27.50 -37.43
CA LEU A 51 12.20 -26.23 -37.82
C LEU A 51 10.89 -25.99 -37.07
N SER A 52 10.00 -26.99 -37.01
CA SER A 52 8.76 -26.86 -36.22
C SER A 52 9.03 -26.66 -34.73
N ARG A 53 10.06 -27.29 -34.16
CA ARG A 53 10.44 -27.07 -32.76
C ARG A 53 11.00 -25.67 -32.53
N VAL A 54 11.87 -25.17 -33.42
CA VAL A 54 12.43 -23.81 -33.36
C VAL A 54 11.31 -22.77 -33.45
N VAL A 55 10.39 -22.92 -34.39
CA VAL A 55 9.21 -22.03 -34.55
C VAL A 55 8.31 -22.08 -33.31
N VAL A 56 8.02 -23.27 -32.76
CA VAL A 56 7.22 -23.38 -31.53
C VAL A 56 7.93 -22.79 -30.31
N THR A 57 9.25 -22.90 -30.21
CA THR A 57 10.02 -22.27 -29.12
C THR A 57 10.08 -20.76 -29.27
N ALA A 58 10.23 -20.23 -30.49
CA ALA A 58 10.13 -18.81 -30.79
C ALA A 58 8.74 -18.29 -30.43
N TYR A 59 7.67 -18.97 -30.87
CA TYR A 59 6.28 -18.64 -30.53
C TYR A 59 6.03 -18.53 -29.02
N ARG A 60 6.49 -19.53 -28.25
CA ARG A 60 6.31 -19.52 -26.79
C ARG A 60 7.09 -18.38 -26.12
N ARG A 61 8.23 -18.01 -26.69
CA ARG A 61 9.05 -16.91 -26.21
C ARG A 61 8.37 -15.58 -26.49
N ASP A 62 7.94 -15.34 -27.72
CA ASP A 62 7.28 -14.09 -28.14
C ASP A 62 5.97 -13.86 -27.40
N ALA A 63 5.13 -14.91 -27.28
CA ALA A 63 3.92 -14.84 -26.46
C ALA A 63 4.23 -14.59 -24.98
N GLY A 64 5.35 -15.10 -24.47
CA GLY A 64 5.84 -14.81 -23.13
C GLY A 64 6.21 -13.33 -22.98
N GLU A 65 7.02 -12.81 -23.89
CA GLU A 65 7.49 -11.42 -23.90
C GLU A 65 6.32 -10.42 -24.03
N ALA A 66 5.34 -10.69 -24.91
CA ALA A 66 4.13 -9.87 -25.01
C ALA A 66 3.30 -9.88 -23.72
N ASN A 67 3.17 -11.02 -23.05
CA ASN A 67 2.49 -11.12 -21.76
C ASN A 67 3.25 -10.39 -20.65
N ASP A 68 4.58 -10.48 -20.63
CA ASP A 68 5.44 -9.79 -19.67
C ASP A 68 5.34 -8.27 -19.84
N LEU A 69 5.36 -7.77 -21.08
CA LEU A 69 5.14 -6.35 -21.38
C LEU A 69 3.76 -5.88 -20.91
N GLN A 70 2.70 -6.65 -21.18
CA GLN A 70 1.35 -6.33 -20.69
C GLN A 70 1.27 -6.35 -19.17
N ALA A 71 1.92 -7.31 -18.52
CA ALA A 71 1.99 -7.40 -17.06
C ALA A 71 2.73 -6.20 -16.47
N GLY A 72 3.88 -5.83 -17.04
CA GLY A 72 4.66 -4.65 -16.68
C GLY A 72 3.86 -3.35 -16.86
N ALA A 73 3.13 -3.21 -17.96
CA ALA A 73 2.24 -2.07 -18.21
C ALA A 73 1.15 -1.96 -17.14
N ARG A 74 0.51 -3.07 -16.76
CA ARG A 74 -0.49 -3.08 -15.67
C ARG A 74 0.12 -2.76 -14.31
N GLN A 75 1.31 -3.26 -14.03
CA GLN A 75 2.04 -2.95 -12.79
C GLN A 75 2.40 -1.46 -12.70
N LEU A 76 2.81 -0.84 -13.81
CA LEU A 76 3.10 0.59 -13.87
C LEU A 76 1.84 1.42 -13.55
N VAL A 77 0.71 1.13 -14.21
CA VAL A 77 -0.57 1.84 -13.96
C VAL A 77 -1.03 1.68 -12.52
N ALA A 78 -0.88 0.48 -11.94
CA ALA A 78 -1.24 0.23 -10.54
C ALA A 78 -0.33 1.02 -9.57
N ALA A 79 0.98 1.06 -9.84
CA ALA A 79 1.95 1.77 -9.02
C ALA A 79 1.75 3.30 -9.06
N GLU A 80 1.42 3.87 -10.23
CA GLU A 80 1.03 5.28 -10.34
C GLU A 80 -0.24 5.55 -9.52
N ALA A 81 -1.29 4.74 -9.68
CA ALA A 81 -2.54 4.94 -8.95
C ALA A 81 -2.34 4.90 -7.43
N GLU A 82 -1.44 4.04 -6.94
CA GLU A 82 -1.04 4.00 -5.54
C GLU A 82 -0.26 5.26 -5.13
N ALA A 83 0.72 5.70 -5.92
CA ALA A 83 1.50 6.91 -5.66
C ALA A 83 0.62 8.16 -5.61
N VAL A 84 -0.29 8.33 -6.57
CA VAL A 84 -1.24 9.47 -6.61
C VAL A 84 -2.16 9.46 -5.39
N ARG A 85 -2.68 8.29 -4.98
CA ARG A 85 -3.50 8.18 -3.76
C ARG A 85 -2.70 8.52 -2.50
N ALA A 86 -1.49 8.00 -2.38
CA ALA A 86 -0.63 8.25 -1.22
C ALA A 86 -0.27 9.74 -1.11
N GLN A 87 0.00 10.39 -2.25
CA GLN A 87 0.28 11.82 -2.32
C GLN A 87 -0.97 12.66 -1.97
N ALA A 88 -2.15 12.30 -2.48
CA ALA A 88 -3.40 12.99 -2.12
C ALA A 88 -3.72 12.89 -0.61
N VAL A 89 -3.47 11.74 0.02
CA VAL A 89 -3.62 11.57 1.47
C VAL A 89 -2.62 12.45 2.23
N ARG A 90 -1.36 12.49 1.79
CA ARG A 90 -0.35 13.40 2.36
C ARG A 90 -0.78 14.86 2.26
N ASP A 91 -1.24 15.29 1.10
CA ASP A 91 -1.64 16.68 0.89
C ASP A 91 -2.88 17.05 1.74
N ALA A 92 -3.83 16.13 1.91
CA ALA A 92 -4.98 16.32 2.80
C ALA A 92 -4.55 16.44 4.28
N VAL A 93 -3.62 15.61 4.74
CA VAL A 93 -3.09 15.67 6.11
C VAL A 93 -2.31 16.97 6.33
N VAL A 94 -1.45 17.35 5.39
CA VAL A 94 -0.68 18.61 5.48
C VAL A 94 -1.60 19.83 5.43
N ALA A 95 -2.61 19.84 4.58
CA ALA A 95 -3.61 20.90 4.53
C ALA A 95 -4.41 20.99 5.84
N GLY A 96 -4.80 19.85 6.41
CA GLY A 96 -5.43 19.75 7.72
C GLY A 96 -4.55 20.30 8.84
N GLU A 97 -3.26 19.96 8.85
CA GLU A 97 -2.29 20.48 9.82
C GLU A 97 -2.11 21.99 9.67
N GLN A 98 -2.00 22.50 8.44
CA GLN A 98 -1.92 23.94 8.19
C GLN A 98 -3.18 24.68 8.64
N ALA A 99 -4.37 24.12 8.41
CA ALA A 99 -5.62 24.68 8.90
C ALA A 99 -5.67 24.67 10.44
N ALA A 100 -5.23 23.59 11.09
CA ALA A 100 -5.12 23.50 12.54
C ALA A 100 -4.14 24.56 13.09
N ARG A 101 -2.97 24.74 12.47
CA ARG A 101 -1.99 25.77 12.84
C ARG A 101 -2.55 27.19 12.66
N ARG A 102 -3.36 27.44 11.63
CA ARG A 102 -4.03 28.74 11.45
C ARG A 102 -5.04 29.01 12.56
N ARG A 103 -5.82 28.00 12.96
CA ARG A 103 -6.74 28.10 14.11
C ARG A 103 -5.96 28.33 15.41
N GLN A 104 -4.92 27.55 15.67
CA GLN A 104 -4.06 27.74 16.84
C GLN A 104 -3.45 29.13 16.90
N ARG A 105 -3.00 29.71 15.77
CA ARG A 105 -2.49 31.10 15.76
C ARG A 105 -3.56 32.14 16.04
N ALA A 106 -4.79 31.91 15.58
CA ALA A 106 -5.93 32.79 15.89
C ALA A 106 -6.29 32.71 17.38
N ASP A 107 -6.31 31.48 17.93
CA ASP A 107 -6.55 31.24 19.36
C ASP A 107 -5.42 31.82 20.21
N GLU A 108 -4.16 31.64 19.81
CA GLU A 108 -2.99 32.23 20.48
C GLU A 108 -2.97 33.75 20.41
N ALA A 109 -3.45 34.36 19.33
CA ALA A 109 -3.56 35.81 19.24
C ALA A 109 -4.57 36.35 20.26
N GLY A 110 -5.74 35.69 20.37
CA GLY A 110 -6.74 36.00 21.40
C GLY A 110 -6.23 35.73 22.82
N GLU A 111 -5.47 34.64 23.02
CA GLU A 111 -4.84 34.35 24.31
C GLU A 111 -3.73 35.33 24.66
N ARG A 112 -2.95 35.85 23.69
CA ARG A 112 -1.90 36.87 23.95
C ARG A 112 -2.51 38.20 24.38
N GLU A 113 -3.66 38.57 23.82
CA GLU A 113 -4.45 39.74 24.24
C GLU A 113 -5.02 39.53 25.65
N ALA A 114 -5.49 38.32 25.98
CA ALA A 114 -5.90 37.98 27.34
C ALA A 114 -4.72 37.90 28.35
N ARG A 115 -3.54 37.44 27.92
CA ARG A 115 -2.32 37.33 28.76
C ARG A 115 -1.67 38.67 29.02
N THR A 116 -1.74 39.62 28.10
CA THR A 116 -1.27 41.00 28.33
C THR A 116 -2.14 41.72 29.36
N LEU A 117 -3.41 41.33 29.49
CA LEU A 117 -4.30 41.77 30.57
C LEU A 117 -4.08 41.05 31.91
N SER A 118 -3.44 39.86 31.91
CA SER A 118 -3.21 39.03 33.11
C SER A 118 -1.75 38.99 33.57
N GLN A 119 -0.93 39.95 33.14
CA GLN A 119 0.50 39.94 33.37
C GLN A 119 0.86 40.51 34.77
N GLU A 120 0.39 39.84 35.81
CA GLU A 120 0.99 39.91 37.15
C GLU A 120 0.77 38.53 37.80
N ILE A 121 1.88 37.88 38.16
CA ILE A 121 1.99 36.57 38.82
C ILE A 121 1.94 35.35 37.86
N ASP A 122 3.14 34.85 37.51
CA ASP A 122 3.34 33.57 36.82
C ASP A 122 3.03 32.38 37.76
N HIS A 123 1.74 32.07 37.92
CA HIS A 123 1.25 30.89 38.64
C HIS A 123 1.54 29.55 37.91
N ALA A 124 2.22 29.57 36.76
CA ALA A 124 2.32 28.40 35.89
C ALA A 124 3.51 27.48 36.20
N ARG A 125 4.51 27.92 36.99
CA ARG A 125 5.66 27.09 37.36
C ARG A 125 5.32 26.27 38.62
N PRO A 126 5.16 24.93 38.51
CA PRO A 126 5.05 24.10 39.69
C PRO A 126 6.36 24.19 40.48
N LEU A 127 6.28 24.61 41.74
CA LEU A 127 7.43 24.71 42.66
C LEU A 127 8.11 23.34 42.88
N ILE A 128 7.36 22.24 42.66
CA ILE A 128 7.81 20.86 42.87
C ILE A 128 7.45 20.02 41.63
N GLY A 129 8.42 19.26 41.10
CA GLY A 129 8.17 18.36 39.98
C GLY A 129 7.23 17.21 40.33
N LEU A 130 6.34 16.81 39.40
CA LEU A 130 5.32 15.77 39.61
C LEU A 130 5.89 14.44 40.17
N ARG A 131 7.11 14.06 39.76
CA ARG A 131 7.79 12.85 40.25
C ARG A 131 8.19 12.96 41.72
N VAL A 132 8.65 14.13 42.13
CA VAL A 132 9.02 14.41 43.53
C VAL A 132 7.76 14.41 44.39
N LEU A 133 6.68 15.06 43.92
CA LEU A 133 5.39 15.03 44.60
C LEU A 133 4.86 13.59 44.75
N ALA A 134 4.87 12.80 43.69
CA ALA A 134 4.43 11.40 43.74
C ALA A 134 5.31 10.55 44.69
N GLY A 135 6.63 10.79 44.72
CA GLY A 135 7.53 10.13 45.67
C GLY A 135 7.21 10.48 47.12
N ILE A 136 6.97 11.77 47.42
CA ILE A 136 6.56 12.24 48.74
C ILE A 136 5.22 11.62 49.13
N GLU A 137 4.26 11.57 48.22
CA GLU A 137 2.94 10.96 48.47
C GLU A 137 3.02 9.48 48.78
N VAL A 138 3.82 8.71 48.05
CA VAL A 138 4.01 7.28 48.34
C VAL A 138 4.66 7.10 49.71
N MET A 139 5.66 7.93 50.05
CA MET A 139 6.32 7.87 51.35
C MET A 139 5.36 8.20 52.49
N LEU A 140 4.55 9.27 52.35
CA LEU A 140 3.53 9.66 53.34
C LEU A 140 2.44 8.60 53.46
N LEU A 141 1.94 8.08 52.34
CA LEU A 141 0.94 7.01 52.33
C LEU A 141 1.44 5.77 53.08
N LEU A 142 2.68 5.35 52.84
CA LEU A 142 3.28 4.23 53.56
C LEU A 142 3.39 4.53 55.06
N ALA A 143 3.90 5.71 55.43
CA ALA A 143 4.02 6.12 56.84
C ALA A 143 2.65 6.13 57.54
N GLU A 144 1.62 6.65 56.87
CA GLU A 144 0.25 6.66 57.39
C GLU A 144 -0.34 5.26 57.50
N ILE A 145 -0.13 4.37 56.52
CA ILE A 145 -0.60 2.98 56.59
C ILE A 145 -0.01 2.29 57.83
N PHE A 146 1.30 2.43 58.07
CA PHE A 146 1.94 1.86 59.26
C PHE A 146 1.40 2.47 60.55
N PHE A 147 1.24 3.79 60.58
CA PHE A 147 0.69 4.49 61.73
C PHE A 147 -0.74 4.02 62.06
N TRP A 148 -1.65 4.02 61.08
CA TRP A 148 -3.04 3.62 61.30
C TRP A 148 -3.17 2.13 61.61
N TYR A 149 -2.37 1.28 60.95
CA TYR A 149 -2.31 -0.13 61.30
C TYR A 149 -1.91 -0.32 62.76
N GLN A 150 -0.88 0.37 63.23
CA GLN A 150 -0.45 0.32 64.63
C GLN A 150 -1.55 0.82 65.58
N VAL A 151 -2.22 1.93 65.26
CA VAL A 151 -3.32 2.49 66.07
C VAL A 151 -4.49 1.50 66.23
N PHE A 152 -4.84 0.77 65.17
CA PHE A 152 -5.95 -0.19 65.19
C PHE A 152 -5.56 -1.56 65.77
N THR A 153 -4.29 -1.93 65.72
CA THR A 153 -3.81 -3.21 66.26
C THR A 153 -3.35 -3.13 67.72
N TYR A 154 -3.14 -1.92 68.27
CA TYR A 154 -2.57 -1.72 69.61
C TYR A 154 -3.36 -2.40 70.74
N ASP A 155 -4.68 -2.47 70.67
CA ASP A 155 -5.54 -3.12 71.69
C ASP A 155 -5.88 -4.58 71.32
N THR A 156 -5.35 -5.11 70.21
CA THR A 156 -5.72 -6.44 69.72
C THR A 156 -4.82 -7.49 70.37
N ASP A 157 -5.40 -8.53 70.97
CA ASP A 157 -4.61 -9.60 71.60
C ASP A 157 -3.62 -10.23 70.61
N ASP A 158 -2.35 -10.29 71.02
CA ASP A 158 -1.26 -10.87 70.21
C ASP A 158 -1.52 -12.35 69.87
N GLY A 159 -2.26 -13.06 70.72
CA GLY A 159 -2.63 -14.46 70.55
C GLY A 159 -3.71 -14.74 69.49
N LEU A 160 -4.39 -13.72 68.96
CA LEU A 160 -5.39 -13.89 67.90
C LEU A 160 -4.71 -14.26 66.58
N SER A 161 -5.30 -15.21 65.84
CA SER A 161 -4.88 -15.54 64.48
C SER A 161 -4.84 -14.30 63.59
N TRP A 162 -3.88 -14.21 62.67
CA TRP A 162 -3.75 -13.09 61.72
C TRP A 162 -5.00 -12.91 60.82
N LEU A 163 -5.84 -13.94 60.72
CA LEU A 163 -7.13 -13.92 60.01
C LEU A 163 -8.32 -13.52 60.90
N SER A 164 -8.10 -13.08 62.14
CA SER A 164 -9.21 -12.60 62.97
C SER A 164 -9.85 -11.38 62.31
N VAL A 165 -11.18 -11.27 62.45
CA VAL A 165 -11.96 -10.16 61.88
C VAL A 165 -11.44 -8.81 62.37
N GLU A 166 -10.91 -8.76 63.60
CA GLU A 166 -10.31 -7.58 64.21
C GLU A 166 -8.99 -7.17 63.53
N LYS A 167 -8.05 -8.11 63.34
CA LYS A 167 -6.78 -7.84 62.64
C LYS A 167 -7.02 -7.52 61.17
N LEU A 168 -7.95 -8.21 60.51
CA LEU A 168 -8.32 -7.93 59.12
C LEU A 168 -8.97 -6.54 58.99
N GLY A 169 -9.88 -6.18 59.91
CA GLY A 169 -10.51 -4.87 59.97
C GLY A 169 -9.50 -3.74 60.19
N ALA A 170 -8.51 -3.95 61.06
CA ALA A 170 -7.41 -3.02 61.29
C ALA A 170 -6.55 -2.79 60.03
N VAL A 171 -6.24 -3.85 59.27
CA VAL A 171 -5.53 -3.74 57.98
C VAL A 171 -6.36 -2.95 56.96
N VAL A 172 -7.65 -3.27 56.83
CA VAL A 172 -8.54 -2.59 55.86
C VAL A 172 -8.68 -1.11 56.21
N LEU A 173 -8.90 -0.77 57.48
CA LEU A 173 -8.99 0.62 57.92
C LEU A 173 -7.65 1.35 57.81
N GLY A 174 -6.55 0.69 58.13
CA GLY A 174 -5.19 1.20 58.00
C GLY A 174 -4.82 1.54 56.55
N LEU A 175 -5.40 0.85 55.57
CA LEU A 175 -5.23 1.17 54.14
C LEU A 175 -6.25 2.20 53.64
N ALA A 176 -7.52 2.04 54.04
CA ALA A 176 -8.62 2.83 53.49
C ALA A 176 -8.56 4.30 53.93
N ILE A 177 -8.19 4.58 55.19
CA ILE A 177 -8.18 5.94 55.72
C ILE A 177 -7.12 6.82 55.02
N PRO A 178 -5.84 6.39 54.90
CA PRO A 178 -4.82 7.16 54.17
C PRO A 178 -5.16 7.34 52.70
N MET A 179 -5.70 6.29 52.05
CA MET A 179 -6.12 6.36 50.65
C MET A 179 -7.24 7.37 50.43
N LEU A 180 -8.25 7.38 51.32
CA LEU A 180 -9.36 8.35 51.26
C LEU A 180 -8.87 9.78 51.51
N GLY A 181 -8.01 9.98 52.51
CA GLY A 181 -7.39 11.28 52.80
C GLY A 181 -6.60 11.82 51.60
N LEU A 182 -5.74 10.98 51.01
CA LEU A 182 -4.94 11.30 49.83
C LEU A 182 -5.82 11.66 48.62
N LEU A 183 -6.85 10.86 48.34
CA LEU A 183 -7.77 11.09 47.22
C LEU A 183 -8.59 12.38 47.42
N ALA A 184 -9.10 12.62 48.62
CA ALA A 184 -9.84 13.83 48.96
C ALA A 184 -8.96 15.07 48.81
N ALA A 185 -7.74 15.03 49.35
CA ALA A 185 -6.78 16.12 49.24
C ALA A 185 -6.30 16.36 47.79
N ARG A 186 -6.18 15.31 46.97
CA ARG A 186 -5.94 15.44 45.52
C ARG A 186 -7.08 16.14 44.79
N ALA A 187 -8.32 15.70 45.03
CA ALA A 187 -9.50 16.27 44.41
C ALA A 187 -9.69 17.73 44.81
N ALA A 188 -9.52 18.05 46.09
CA ALA A 188 -9.58 19.40 46.62
C ALA A 188 -8.45 20.29 46.06
N GLY A 189 -7.20 19.80 46.03
CA GLY A 189 -6.08 20.57 45.48
C GLY A 189 -6.25 20.95 44.01
N ALA A 190 -6.66 19.99 43.17
CA ALA A 190 -6.89 20.21 41.74
C ALA A 190 -8.06 21.18 41.47
N THR A 191 -9.13 21.09 42.26
CA THR A 191 -10.30 21.96 42.09
C THR A 191 -10.08 23.36 42.66
N TRP A 192 -9.37 23.51 43.79
CA TRP A 192 -9.02 24.83 44.33
C TRP A 192 -8.13 25.63 43.38
N GLN A 193 -7.20 24.98 42.68
CA GLN A 193 -6.39 25.65 41.66
C GLN A 193 -7.23 26.23 40.53
N ARG A 194 -8.28 25.54 40.10
CA ARG A 194 -9.22 26.05 39.09
C ARG A 194 -9.98 27.26 39.59
N PHE A 195 -10.32 27.30 40.88
CA PHE A 195 -11.01 28.41 41.50
C PHE A 195 -10.11 29.63 41.74
N LEU A 196 -8.85 29.42 42.11
CA LEU A 196 -7.88 30.47 42.39
C LEU A 196 -7.32 31.13 41.12
N ARG A 197 -7.64 30.63 39.92
CA ARG A 197 -7.28 31.27 38.65
C ARG A 197 -8.07 32.57 38.44
N HIS A 198 -7.44 33.52 37.75
CA HIS A 198 -8.02 34.83 37.47
C HIS A 198 -9.38 34.70 36.75
N PRO A 199 -10.45 35.38 37.20
CA PRO A 199 -11.82 35.24 36.68
C PRO A 199 -12.02 35.63 35.21
N ALA A 200 -10.98 36.20 34.57
CA ALA A 200 -10.98 36.54 33.16
C ALA A 200 -10.66 35.35 32.23
N ALA A 201 -10.09 34.26 32.75
CA ALA A 201 -9.57 33.16 31.93
C ALA A 201 -10.63 32.13 31.47
N ASP A 202 -11.79 32.05 32.12
CA ASP A 202 -12.79 31.00 31.83
C ASP A 202 -14.23 31.50 32.05
N ALA A 203 -14.72 32.39 31.18
CA ALA A 203 -16.09 32.91 31.28
C ALA A 203 -17.18 31.83 31.04
N ALA A 204 -16.86 30.78 30.26
CA ALA A 204 -17.82 29.78 29.77
C ALA A 204 -17.97 28.52 30.65
N GLY A 205 -17.05 28.27 31.61
CA GLY A 205 -17.03 27.05 32.44
C GLY A 205 -17.53 27.20 33.88
N ARG A 206 -17.85 28.44 34.31
CA ARG A 206 -17.99 28.81 35.74
C ARG A 206 -18.98 27.97 36.53
N ARG A 207 -20.14 27.63 35.95
CA ARG A 207 -21.21 26.92 36.67
C ARG A 207 -20.82 25.49 37.05
N ASN A 208 -20.09 24.80 36.18
CA ASN A 208 -19.59 23.45 36.43
C ASN A 208 -18.36 23.48 37.36
N GLN A 209 -17.56 24.54 37.29
CA GLN A 209 -16.41 24.74 38.18
C GLN A 209 -16.82 24.96 39.64
N HIS A 210 -17.85 25.77 39.91
CA HIS A 210 -18.37 25.95 41.27
C HIS A 210 -18.91 24.64 41.85
N GLY A 211 -19.65 23.85 41.07
CA GLY A 211 -20.15 22.54 41.50
C GLY A 211 -19.02 21.57 41.86
N ALA A 212 -17.95 21.53 41.05
CA ALA A 212 -16.79 20.68 41.31
C ALA A 212 -16.01 21.10 42.56
N VAL A 213 -15.83 22.40 42.78
CA VAL A 213 -15.17 22.93 44.00
C VAL A 213 -16.00 22.60 45.22
N ILE A 214 -17.31 22.86 45.21
CA ILE A 214 -18.21 22.55 46.32
C ILE A 214 -18.17 21.05 46.63
N ALA A 215 -18.25 20.18 45.61
CA ALA A 215 -18.18 18.74 45.79
C ALA A 215 -16.84 18.30 46.39
N ALA A 216 -15.71 18.79 45.88
CA ALA A 216 -14.38 18.44 46.37
C ALA A 216 -14.14 18.95 47.80
N THR A 217 -14.55 20.18 48.12
CA THR A 217 -14.49 20.72 49.49
C THR A 217 -15.39 19.92 50.43
N THR A 218 -16.59 19.52 50.00
CA THR A 218 -17.50 18.69 50.81
C THR A 218 -16.88 17.33 51.11
N ILE A 219 -16.26 16.68 50.11
CA ILE A 219 -15.55 15.40 50.28
C ILE A 219 -14.38 15.57 51.26
N LEU A 220 -13.61 16.66 51.15
CA LEU A 220 -12.49 16.94 52.06
C LEU A 220 -12.98 17.14 53.50
N VAL A 221 -14.03 17.95 53.70
CA VAL A 221 -14.63 18.18 55.01
C VAL A 221 -15.15 16.86 55.60
N LEU A 222 -15.80 16.03 54.79
CA LEU A 222 -16.28 14.72 55.22
C LEU A 222 -15.12 13.79 55.61
N ALA A 223 -14.03 13.77 54.83
CA ALA A 223 -12.84 12.99 55.15
C ALA A 223 -12.21 13.45 56.47
N CYS A 224 -12.04 14.76 56.67
CA CYS A 224 -11.55 15.32 57.93
C CYS A 224 -12.47 14.97 59.11
N TYR A 225 -13.79 15.05 58.92
CA TYR A 225 -14.77 14.67 59.94
C TYR A 225 -14.71 13.18 60.29
N VAL A 226 -14.62 12.30 59.29
CA VAL A 226 -14.52 10.85 59.51
C VAL A 226 -13.24 10.51 60.26
N VAL A 227 -12.10 11.09 59.87
CA VAL A 227 -10.83 10.90 60.58
C VAL A 227 -10.90 11.43 62.00
N PHE A 228 -11.45 12.63 62.19
CA PHE A 228 -11.66 13.20 63.52
C PHE A 228 -12.54 12.29 64.39
N ALA A 229 -13.68 11.83 63.88
CA ALA A 229 -14.62 10.98 64.60
C ALA A 229 -14.00 9.61 64.95
N LEU A 230 -13.20 9.04 64.05
CA LEU A 230 -12.48 7.77 64.29
C LEU A 230 -11.43 7.92 65.38
N VAL A 231 -10.63 8.99 65.34
CA VAL A 231 -9.65 9.30 66.39
C VAL A 231 -10.36 9.56 67.72
N TYR A 232 -11.41 10.38 67.70
CA TYR A 232 -12.20 10.68 68.89
C TYR A 232 -12.79 9.42 69.50
N TRP A 233 -13.41 8.54 68.69
CA TRP A 233 -13.96 7.26 69.15
C TRP A 233 -12.89 6.34 69.73
N ARG A 234 -11.69 6.32 69.12
CA ARG A 234 -10.58 5.48 69.55
C ARG A 234 -10.00 5.88 70.91
N TYR A 235 -9.89 7.18 71.16
CA TYR A 235 -9.31 7.76 72.37
C TYR A 235 -10.37 8.25 73.38
N ALA A 236 -11.66 8.08 73.07
CA ALA A 236 -12.73 8.37 74.02
C ALA A 236 -12.60 7.45 75.23
N PRO A 237 -12.82 7.96 76.46
CA PRO A 237 -12.85 7.13 77.65
C PRO A 237 -13.89 6.03 77.46
N LYS A 238 -13.48 4.76 77.47
CA LYS A 238 -14.41 3.64 77.52
C LYS A 238 -14.86 3.49 78.96
N ASP A 239 -16.18 3.57 79.19
CA ASP A 239 -16.78 3.51 80.52
C ASP A 239 -16.22 2.32 81.32
N GLY A 240 -15.44 2.60 82.36
CA GLY A 240 -14.99 1.61 83.35
C GLY A 240 -13.51 1.23 83.38
N TYR A 241 -12.65 1.75 82.50
CA TYR A 241 -11.19 1.62 82.66
C TYR A 241 -10.57 2.99 82.95
N GLU A 242 -10.04 3.16 84.17
CA GLU A 242 -9.13 4.27 84.47
C GLU A 242 -8.02 4.28 83.43
N ALA A 243 -7.76 5.46 82.86
CA ALA A 243 -6.87 5.71 81.73
C ALA A 243 -5.59 4.87 81.80
N THR A 244 -5.61 3.67 81.20
CA THR A 244 -4.42 2.83 81.13
C THR A 244 -3.46 3.53 80.19
N SER A 245 -2.41 4.07 80.80
CA SER A 245 -1.27 4.76 80.22
C SER A 245 -0.74 4.09 78.95
N SER A 246 -1.33 4.42 77.81
CA SER A 246 -0.88 3.96 76.51
C SER A 246 -0.48 5.16 75.65
N ALA A 247 0.82 5.39 75.66
CA ALA A 247 1.66 6.13 74.72
C ALA A 247 1.44 7.63 74.44
N MET A 248 0.25 8.21 74.63
CA MET A 248 0.06 9.68 74.55
C MET A 248 -1.03 10.16 75.51
N ASP A 249 -0.66 10.94 76.52
CA ASP A 249 -1.59 11.66 77.42
C ASP A 249 -2.37 12.79 76.72
N LEU A 250 -2.50 12.74 75.39
CA LEU A 250 -3.28 13.73 74.66
C LEU A 250 -4.77 13.41 74.81
N PRO A 251 -5.61 14.41 75.13
CA PRO A 251 -7.06 14.23 75.03
C PRO A 251 -7.47 13.77 73.61
N PRO A 252 -8.62 13.12 73.44
CA PRO A 252 -9.09 12.63 72.13
C PRO A 252 -9.30 13.76 71.10
N TRP A 253 -9.76 14.92 71.55
CA TRP A 253 -10.14 16.01 70.65
C TRP A 253 -8.94 16.76 70.01
N PRO A 254 -7.81 17.04 70.70
CA PRO A 254 -6.63 17.64 70.07
C PRO A 254 -5.94 16.66 69.10
N ALA A 255 -5.91 15.37 69.42
CA ALA A 255 -5.37 14.34 68.52
C ALA A 255 -6.18 14.30 67.20
N GLY A 256 -7.51 14.28 67.29
CA GLY A 256 -8.38 14.31 66.11
C GLY A 256 -8.20 15.58 65.27
N LEU A 257 -8.10 16.74 65.92
CA LEU A 257 -7.84 18.02 65.23
C LEU A 257 -6.48 18.04 64.54
N PHE A 258 -5.44 17.46 65.15
CA PHE A 258 -4.11 17.38 64.54
C PHE A 258 -4.14 16.61 63.21
N PHE A 259 -4.76 15.43 63.18
CA PHE A 259 -4.86 14.64 61.94
C PHE A 259 -5.74 15.30 60.88
N ALA A 260 -6.88 15.86 61.27
CA ALA A 260 -7.71 16.65 60.35
C ALA A 260 -6.93 17.87 59.79
N GLY A 261 -6.12 18.51 60.62
CA GLY A 261 -5.24 19.61 60.23
C GLY A 261 -4.15 19.19 59.25
N LEU A 262 -3.56 18.01 59.41
CA LEU A 262 -2.58 17.46 58.45
C LEU A 262 -3.21 17.21 57.07
N ILE A 263 -4.41 16.61 57.02
CA ILE A 263 -5.15 16.38 55.77
C ILE A 263 -5.46 17.71 55.08
N LEU A 264 -5.86 18.72 55.85
CA LEU A 264 -6.13 20.07 55.33
C LEU A 264 -4.85 20.73 54.81
N ALA A 265 -3.75 20.67 55.56
CA ALA A 265 -2.46 21.22 55.18
C ALA A 265 -1.93 20.57 53.90
N ASP A 266 -2.10 19.25 53.74
CA ASP A 266 -1.74 18.49 52.54
C ASP A 266 -2.60 18.92 51.33
N ALA A 267 -3.91 19.06 51.51
CA ALA A 267 -4.80 19.58 50.45
C ALA A 267 -4.40 20.99 49.99
N VAL A 268 -4.08 21.88 50.95
CA VAL A 268 -3.59 23.24 50.68
C VAL A 268 -2.24 23.20 49.97
N ALA A 269 -1.28 22.41 50.44
CA ALA A 269 0.02 22.27 49.80
C ALA A 269 -0.12 21.80 48.34
N ARG A 270 -1.00 20.84 48.06
CA ARG A 270 -1.28 20.39 46.68
C ARG A 270 -1.92 21.48 45.83
N ALA A 271 -2.85 22.26 46.39
CA ALA A 271 -3.44 23.41 45.71
C ALA A 271 -2.38 24.45 45.27
N PHE A 272 -1.20 24.48 45.89
CA PHE A 272 -0.10 25.34 45.46
C PHE A 272 1.01 24.63 44.66
N CYS A 273 1.12 23.30 44.73
CA CYS A 273 2.22 22.54 44.11
C CYS A 273 1.91 21.98 42.71
N THR A 274 0.65 21.70 42.36
CA THR A 274 0.31 21.05 41.07
C THR A 274 -0.11 22.04 39.98
N SER A 275 0.80 22.60 39.19
CA SER A 275 0.37 23.45 38.06
C SER A 275 -0.44 22.64 37.01
N GLU A 276 -1.76 22.84 36.96
CA GLU A 276 -2.62 22.35 35.86
C GLU A 276 -2.15 22.87 34.50
N ALA A 277 -1.52 24.06 34.46
CA ALA A 277 -0.96 24.61 33.23
C ALA A 277 0.19 23.73 32.70
N ALA A 278 1.00 23.16 33.59
CA ALA A 278 2.06 22.21 33.21
C ALA A 278 1.50 20.86 32.73
N MET A 279 0.36 20.39 33.27
CA MET A 279 -0.32 19.20 32.77
C MET A 279 -0.95 19.44 31.40
N ALA A 280 -1.66 20.55 31.22
CA ALA A 280 -2.23 20.96 29.94
C ALA A 280 -1.15 21.24 28.86
N ALA A 281 0.04 21.71 29.26
CA ALA A 281 1.18 21.85 28.36
C ALA A 281 1.72 20.48 27.92
N ARG A 282 1.87 19.52 28.84
CA ARG A 282 2.31 18.16 28.50
C ARG A 282 1.34 17.42 27.59
N ASP A 283 0.04 17.56 27.82
CA ASP A 283 -0.96 16.92 26.96
C ASP A 283 -0.99 17.55 25.57
N ARG A 284 -0.78 18.88 25.49
CA ARG A 284 -0.53 19.57 24.20
C ARG A 284 0.73 19.05 23.53
N ASP A 285 1.85 18.93 24.23
CA ASP A 285 3.12 18.44 23.67
C ASP A 285 3.00 16.99 23.16
N LYS A 286 2.32 16.12 23.91
CA LYS A 286 2.02 14.75 23.48
C LYS A 286 1.17 14.72 22.22
N LYS A 287 0.13 15.56 22.16
CA LYS A 287 -0.72 15.66 20.98
C LYS A 287 0.06 16.16 19.76
N VAL A 288 0.88 17.20 19.94
CA VAL A 288 1.77 17.72 18.87
C VAL A 288 2.77 16.65 18.43
N ALA A 289 3.31 15.85 19.34
CA ALA A 289 4.21 14.76 19.01
C ALA A 289 3.50 13.64 18.22
N ALA A 290 2.27 13.29 18.60
CA ALA A 290 1.44 12.32 17.89
C ALA A 290 1.08 12.81 16.47
N ASP A 291 0.63 14.06 16.34
CA ASP A 291 0.29 14.67 15.04
C ASP A 291 1.52 14.68 14.12
N ARG A 292 2.71 15.01 14.66
CA ARG A 292 3.98 14.95 13.90
C ARG A 292 4.35 13.53 13.48
N ALA A 293 4.07 12.53 14.30
CA ALA A 293 4.33 11.14 13.97
C ALA A 293 3.42 10.67 12.82
N GLU A 294 2.15 11.06 12.83
CA GLU A 294 1.20 10.76 11.75
C GLU A 294 1.67 11.37 10.41
N VAL A 295 2.08 12.65 10.41
CA VAL A 295 2.60 13.32 9.22
C VAL A 295 3.83 12.59 8.65
N ARG A 296 4.72 12.10 9.51
CA ARG A 296 5.91 11.32 9.08
C ARG A 296 5.50 10.01 8.42
N VAL A 297 4.63 9.23 9.06
CA VAL A 297 4.17 7.94 8.52
C VAL A 297 3.51 8.11 7.15
N VAL A 298 2.66 9.13 7.00
CA VAL A 298 1.99 9.42 5.72
C VAL A 298 3.00 9.89 4.66
N SER A 299 4.00 10.70 5.05
CA SER A 299 5.06 11.16 4.14
C SER A 299 5.93 10.00 3.67
N ASP A 300 6.36 9.11 4.58
CA ASP A 300 7.18 7.94 4.25
C ASP A 300 6.44 7.00 3.29
N ARG A 301 5.13 6.81 3.50
CA ARG A 301 4.28 6.05 2.58
C ARG A 301 4.21 6.67 1.19
N ALA A 302 4.04 7.98 1.09
CA ALA A 302 4.00 8.68 -0.20
C ALA A 302 5.34 8.60 -0.95
N VAL A 303 6.46 8.72 -0.23
CA VAL A 303 7.82 8.54 -0.80
C VAL A 303 8.01 7.11 -1.30
N SER A 304 7.66 6.11 -0.49
CA SER A 304 7.76 4.70 -0.87
C SER A 304 6.92 4.36 -2.11
N ALA A 305 5.67 4.84 -2.16
CA ALA A 305 4.79 4.62 -3.32
C ALA A 305 5.34 5.27 -4.60
N THR A 306 5.92 6.47 -4.49
CA THR A 306 6.54 7.17 -5.62
C THR A 306 7.81 6.44 -6.10
N ALA A 307 8.62 5.91 -5.18
CA ALA A 307 9.76 5.06 -5.52
C ALA A 307 9.31 3.76 -6.21
N GLY A 308 8.21 3.16 -5.76
CA GLY A 308 7.56 2.02 -6.41
C GLY A 308 7.13 2.33 -7.84
N TRP A 309 6.46 3.47 -8.07
CA TRP A 309 6.10 3.95 -9.41
C TRP A 309 7.34 4.09 -10.31
N HIS A 310 8.38 4.76 -9.82
CA HIS A 310 9.62 4.94 -10.57
C HIS A 310 10.30 3.60 -10.94
N THR A 311 10.32 2.65 -10.00
CA THR A 311 10.89 1.31 -10.23
C THR A 311 10.10 0.52 -11.27
N SER A 312 8.76 0.55 -11.20
CA SER A 312 7.89 -0.09 -12.19
C SER A 312 8.07 0.52 -13.59
N TRP A 313 8.25 1.85 -13.66
CA TRP A 313 8.50 2.55 -14.92
C TRP A 313 9.83 2.12 -15.56
N LEU A 314 10.92 2.11 -14.78
CA LEU A 314 12.23 1.65 -15.26
C LEU A 314 12.22 0.16 -15.65
N SER A 315 11.49 -0.67 -14.89
CA SER A 315 11.32 -2.09 -15.20
C SER A 315 10.65 -2.30 -16.55
N LEU A 316 9.53 -1.61 -16.80
CA LEU A 316 8.83 -1.69 -18.09
C LEU A 316 9.68 -1.15 -19.24
N ARG A 317 10.41 -0.04 -19.04
CA ARG A 317 11.36 0.48 -20.04
C ARG A 317 12.43 -0.56 -20.41
N ASN A 318 13.01 -1.22 -19.41
CA ASN A 318 13.99 -2.28 -19.65
C ASN A 318 13.38 -3.47 -20.40
N GLN A 319 12.15 -3.87 -20.07
CA GLN A 319 11.43 -4.93 -20.78
C GLN A 319 11.18 -4.55 -22.26
N VAL A 320 10.78 -3.30 -22.52
CA VAL A 320 10.60 -2.78 -23.88
C VAL A 320 11.92 -2.83 -24.67
N ALA A 321 13.03 -2.38 -24.06
CA ALA A 321 14.33 -2.41 -24.72
C ALA A 321 14.78 -3.84 -25.06
N VAL A 322 14.64 -4.79 -24.12
CA VAL A 322 14.99 -6.19 -24.33
C VAL A 322 14.14 -6.83 -25.43
N ALA A 323 12.83 -6.58 -25.44
CA ALA A 323 11.93 -7.10 -26.46
C ALA A 323 12.21 -6.48 -27.85
N LEU A 324 12.53 -5.19 -27.92
CA LEU A 324 12.92 -4.53 -29.18
C LEU A 324 14.21 -5.10 -29.77
N ASP A 325 15.23 -5.31 -28.93
CA ASP A 325 16.49 -5.91 -29.38
C ASP A 325 16.29 -7.38 -29.80
N GLY A 326 15.40 -8.10 -29.10
CA GLY A 326 14.96 -9.46 -29.47
C GLY A 326 14.33 -9.50 -30.87
N ILE A 327 13.35 -8.64 -31.15
CA ILE A 327 12.71 -8.55 -32.48
C ILE A 327 13.73 -8.12 -33.54
N GLY A 328 14.58 -7.13 -33.24
CA GLY A 328 15.61 -6.68 -34.17
C GLY A 328 16.56 -7.81 -34.58
N GLN A 329 16.95 -8.67 -33.63
CA GLN A 329 17.76 -9.85 -33.92
C GLN A 329 17.02 -10.89 -34.78
N VAL A 330 15.72 -11.10 -34.53
CA VAL A 330 14.88 -12.02 -35.34
C VAL A 330 14.76 -11.51 -36.78
N VAL A 331 14.45 -10.23 -36.98
CA VAL A 331 14.35 -9.61 -38.31
C VAL A 331 15.69 -9.70 -39.06
N ALA A 332 16.80 -9.32 -38.42
CA ALA A 332 18.12 -9.39 -39.04
C ALA A 332 18.53 -10.83 -39.42
N THR A 333 18.19 -11.81 -38.58
CA THR A 333 18.44 -13.23 -38.88
C THR A 333 17.56 -13.72 -40.03
N GLY A 334 16.29 -13.29 -40.05
CA GLY A 334 15.35 -13.58 -41.14
C GLY A 334 15.84 -13.05 -42.48
N ASP A 335 16.28 -11.79 -42.53
CA ASP A 335 16.83 -11.16 -43.73
C ASP A 335 18.06 -11.91 -44.26
N LEU A 336 18.96 -12.33 -43.37
CA LEU A 336 20.14 -13.13 -43.75
C LEU A 336 19.74 -14.48 -44.35
N LEU A 337 18.75 -15.16 -43.77
CA LEU A 337 18.24 -16.43 -44.29
C LEU A 337 17.59 -16.25 -45.68
N VAL A 338 16.82 -15.17 -45.87
CA VAL A 338 16.22 -14.83 -47.17
C VAL A 338 17.31 -14.54 -48.20
N LEU A 339 18.30 -13.71 -47.87
CA LEU A 339 19.43 -13.41 -48.76
C LEU A 339 20.22 -14.67 -49.15
N GLN A 340 20.50 -15.55 -48.19
CA GLN A 340 21.19 -16.82 -48.43
C GLN A 340 20.36 -17.78 -49.29
N SER A 341 19.03 -17.77 -49.15
CA SER A 341 18.14 -18.58 -50.00
C SER A 341 18.14 -18.06 -51.44
N ARG A 342 18.13 -16.73 -51.64
CA ARG A 342 18.16 -16.08 -52.95
C ARG A 342 19.50 -16.32 -53.66
N SER A 343 20.62 -16.24 -52.94
CA SER A 343 21.95 -16.49 -53.53
C SER A 343 22.07 -17.94 -54.03
N ARG A 344 21.59 -18.92 -53.25
CA ARG A 344 21.56 -20.33 -53.68
C ARG A 344 20.66 -20.59 -54.88
N ARG A 345 19.58 -19.82 -55.05
CA ARG A 345 18.68 -19.93 -56.20
C ARG A 345 19.31 -19.35 -57.47
N ALA A 346 20.11 -18.29 -57.35
CA ALA A 346 20.85 -17.70 -58.45
C ALA A 346 21.96 -18.62 -58.99
N ASP A 347 22.52 -19.48 -58.14
CA ASP A 347 23.55 -20.45 -58.53
C ASP A 347 23.00 -21.73 -59.18
N ARG A 348 21.67 -21.89 -59.34
CA ARG A 348 21.12 -22.98 -60.14
C ARG A 348 21.23 -22.63 -61.63
N PRO A 349 21.99 -23.41 -62.44
CA PRO A 349 22.11 -23.14 -63.86
C PRO A 349 20.75 -23.23 -64.53
N ALA A 350 20.39 -22.19 -65.28
CA ALA A 350 19.08 -21.98 -65.91
C ALA A 350 18.75 -22.94 -67.08
N GLY A 351 19.31 -24.15 -67.10
CA GLY A 351 19.02 -25.09 -68.17
C GLY A 351 19.79 -26.39 -68.04
N THR A 352 19.12 -27.41 -67.53
CA THR A 352 19.21 -28.77 -68.08
C THR A 352 17.86 -29.43 -67.84
N GLY A 353 17.09 -29.57 -68.92
CA GLY A 353 15.92 -30.43 -68.93
C GLY A 353 16.31 -31.86 -68.57
N TRP A 354 15.42 -32.51 -67.82
CA TRP A 354 15.24 -33.94 -67.68
C TRP A 354 16.23 -34.83 -68.47
N ALA A 355 17.19 -35.42 -67.76
CA ALA A 355 17.85 -36.65 -68.19
C ALA A 355 17.99 -37.56 -66.97
N GLN A 356 16.98 -38.39 -66.81
CA GLN A 356 16.96 -39.57 -65.97
C GLN A 356 17.96 -40.58 -66.54
N THR A 357 19.18 -40.66 -65.99
CA THR A 357 20.07 -41.80 -66.21
C THR A 357 20.79 -42.14 -64.91
N GLY A 358 20.49 -43.32 -64.38
CA GLY A 358 21.05 -43.80 -63.14
C GLY A 358 22.57 -43.93 -63.20
N SER A 359 23.23 -43.47 -62.14
CA SER A 359 24.39 -44.16 -61.60
C SER A 359 24.54 -43.77 -60.13
N THR A 360 24.59 -44.80 -59.31
CA THR A 360 25.10 -44.78 -57.95
C THR A 360 26.52 -44.19 -57.95
N TRP A 361 26.76 -43.16 -57.14
CA TRP A 361 27.88 -43.11 -56.18
C TRP A 361 27.74 -41.85 -55.31
N THR A 362 27.82 -42.12 -54.02
CA THR A 362 28.04 -41.23 -52.88
C THR A 362 29.02 -40.09 -53.16
N ASP A 363 28.60 -38.82 -53.00
CA ASP A 363 29.33 -37.84 -52.18
C ASP A 363 28.51 -36.55 -51.90
N ALA A 364 28.52 -36.17 -50.62
CA ALA A 364 28.28 -34.87 -50.01
C ALA A 364 27.24 -33.87 -50.59
N GLY A 365 26.06 -33.81 -49.95
CA GLY A 365 25.71 -32.61 -49.18
C GLY A 365 24.79 -31.54 -49.80
N SER A 366 24.14 -31.77 -50.93
CA SER A 366 23.16 -30.82 -51.48
C SER A 366 21.72 -31.25 -51.20
N TYR A 367 21.29 -31.08 -49.95
CA TYR A 367 19.87 -31.12 -49.60
C TYR A 367 19.22 -29.86 -50.19
N ALA A 368 18.44 -30.01 -51.26
CA ALA A 368 17.45 -29.03 -51.64
C ALA A 368 16.46 -28.92 -50.48
N VAL A 369 16.30 -27.72 -49.92
CA VAL A 369 15.37 -27.45 -48.83
C VAL A 369 14.11 -26.86 -49.45
N PRO A 370 13.04 -27.63 -49.72
CA PRO A 370 11.71 -27.09 -49.91
C PRO A 370 11.10 -26.94 -48.52
N THR A 371 11.28 -25.80 -47.84
CA THR A 371 10.51 -25.36 -46.63
C THR A 371 11.03 -24.04 -46.04
N VAL A 372 11.27 -23.01 -46.85
CA VAL A 372 11.49 -21.63 -46.33
C VAL A 372 10.18 -20.85 -46.25
N GLN A 373 9.17 -21.19 -47.06
CA GLN A 373 7.84 -20.54 -47.01
C GLN A 373 7.12 -20.80 -45.67
N LEU A 374 7.16 -22.02 -45.13
CA LEU A 374 6.46 -22.37 -43.88
C LEU A 374 6.94 -21.59 -42.63
N PRO A 375 8.26 -21.43 -42.36
CA PRO A 375 8.72 -20.62 -41.22
C PRO A 375 8.53 -19.10 -41.41
N VAL A 376 8.46 -18.61 -42.65
CA VAL A 376 8.24 -17.17 -42.93
C VAL A 376 6.80 -16.78 -42.59
N HIS A 377 5.79 -17.51 -43.10
CA HIS A 377 4.37 -17.25 -42.80
C HIS A 377 4.03 -17.30 -41.30
N LEU A 378 4.66 -18.21 -40.54
CA LEU A 378 4.44 -18.32 -39.10
C LEU A 378 5.11 -17.19 -38.29
N SER A 379 6.17 -16.58 -38.81
CA SER A 379 6.93 -15.53 -38.09
C SER A 379 6.27 -14.15 -38.13
N ILE A 380 5.58 -13.80 -39.21
CA ILE A 380 5.13 -12.44 -39.49
C ILE A 380 3.93 -12.02 -38.62
N GLY A 381 2.87 -12.85 -38.56
CA GLY A 381 1.71 -12.58 -37.70
C GLY A 381 2.02 -12.59 -36.20
N GLN A 382 3.14 -13.20 -35.79
CA GLN A 382 3.59 -13.26 -34.40
C GLN A 382 4.36 -12.01 -33.98
N VAL A 383 5.24 -11.52 -34.86
CA VAL A 383 5.90 -10.23 -34.69
C VAL A 383 4.85 -9.11 -34.56
N SER A 384 3.72 -9.20 -35.27
CA SER A 384 2.61 -8.24 -35.14
C SER A 384 2.04 -8.15 -33.72
N ALA A 385 1.82 -9.27 -33.01
CA ALA A 385 1.29 -9.27 -31.65
C ALA A 385 2.28 -8.66 -30.62
N THR A 386 3.57 -9.00 -30.74
CA THR A 386 4.61 -8.43 -29.87
C THR A 386 4.85 -6.96 -30.18
N LEU A 387 4.81 -6.55 -31.45
CA LEU A 387 4.88 -5.14 -31.84
C LEU A 387 3.69 -4.34 -31.30
N GLN A 388 2.47 -4.88 -31.34
CA GLN A 388 1.31 -4.24 -30.70
C GLN A 388 1.49 -4.11 -29.18
N ALA A 389 2.01 -5.14 -28.52
CA ALA A 389 2.31 -5.09 -27.08
C ALA A 389 3.41 -4.07 -26.75
N LEU A 390 4.42 -3.93 -27.61
CA LEU A 390 5.48 -2.92 -27.52
C LEU A 390 4.93 -1.51 -27.69
N THR A 391 4.14 -1.25 -28.75
CA THR A 391 3.48 0.05 -28.94
C THR A 391 2.66 0.42 -27.72
N ALA A 392 1.82 -0.50 -27.23
CA ALA A 392 1.02 -0.28 -26.04
C ALA A 392 1.88 -0.03 -24.79
N ALA A 393 3.00 -0.73 -24.62
CA ALA A 393 3.91 -0.54 -23.51
C ALA A 393 4.61 0.82 -23.55
N VAL A 394 5.06 1.29 -24.73
CA VAL A 394 5.68 2.63 -24.88
C VAL A 394 4.65 3.73 -24.70
N ASP A 395 3.43 3.55 -25.20
CA ASP A 395 2.31 4.45 -24.89
C ASP A 395 2.03 4.53 -23.39
N THR A 396 2.09 3.40 -22.68
CA THR A 396 1.94 3.37 -21.23
C THR A 396 3.12 4.04 -20.52
N LEU A 397 4.37 3.84 -20.97
CA LEU A 397 5.54 4.55 -20.43
C LEU A 397 5.41 6.06 -20.59
N THR A 398 4.91 6.51 -21.74
CA THR A 398 4.74 7.93 -22.06
C THR A 398 3.62 8.56 -21.24
N ARG A 399 2.47 7.89 -21.14
CA ARG A 399 1.31 8.40 -20.39
C ARG A 399 1.52 8.39 -18.88
N HIS A 400 2.18 7.37 -18.35
CA HIS A 400 2.32 7.13 -16.92
C HIS A 400 3.76 7.42 -16.44
N GLN A 401 4.38 8.45 -17.01
CA GLN A 401 5.74 8.87 -16.67
C GLN A 401 5.77 9.60 -15.31
N PRO A 402 6.67 9.20 -14.38
CA PRO A 402 6.89 9.93 -13.13
C PRO A 402 7.27 11.41 -13.39
N PRO A 403 6.79 12.38 -12.59
CA PRO A 403 7.05 13.80 -12.80
C PRO A 403 8.55 14.14 -12.84
N ALA A 404 9.34 13.51 -11.97
CA ALA A 404 10.79 13.71 -11.91
C ALA A 404 11.52 13.26 -13.19
N LEU A 405 10.92 12.36 -13.97
CA LEU A 405 11.45 11.89 -15.25
C LEU A 405 10.89 12.70 -16.42
N ALA A 406 9.66 13.21 -16.32
CA ALA A 406 9.03 14.02 -17.36
C ALA A 406 9.78 15.34 -17.64
N GLU A 407 10.52 15.85 -16.66
CA GLU A 407 11.37 17.05 -16.79
C GLU A 407 12.67 16.79 -17.56
N GLN A 408 13.02 15.53 -17.86
CA GLN A 408 14.27 15.17 -18.51
C GLN A 408 14.08 15.06 -20.04
N PRO A 409 14.60 16.02 -20.84
CA PRO A 409 14.39 16.02 -22.30
C PRO A 409 14.99 14.80 -23.00
N ALA A 410 16.12 14.28 -22.49
CA ALA A 410 16.77 13.10 -23.04
C ALA A 410 15.90 11.83 -22.97
N LEU A 411 15.11 11.66 -21.90
CA LEU A 411 14.20 10.52 -21.78
C LEU A 411 13.03 10.62 -22.76
N ARG A 412 12.59 11.85 -23.06
CA ARG A 412 11.54 12.08 -24.05
C ARG A 412 12.03 11.74 -25.45
N GLU A 413 13.22 12.21 -25.81
CA GLU A 413 13.86 11.86 -27.07
C GLU A 413 14.08 10.35 -27.21
N GLU A 414 14.45 9.66 -26.13
CA GLU A 414 14.57 8.21 -26.11
C GLU A 414 13.23 7.50 -26.35
N LEU A 415 12.14 7.92 -25.70
CA LEU A 415 10.81 7.34 -25.93
C LEU A 415 10.30 7.61 -27.36
N ASP A 416 10.60 8.78 -27.91
CA ASP A 416 10.29 9.12 -29.29
C ASP A 416 11.11 8.25 -30.26
N ASP A 417 12.38 7.97 -29.93
CA ASP A 417 13.22 7.05 -30.69
C ASP A 417 12.69 5.61 -30.66
N LEU A 418 12.26 5.13 -29.49
CA LEU A 418 11.62 3.82 -29.36
C LEU A 418 10.34 3.74 -30.19
N HIS A 419 9.51 4.78 -30.20
CA HIS A 419 8.34 4.88 -31.08
C HIS A 419 8.71 4.79 -32.56
N ARG A 420 9.73 5.54 -33.00
CA ARG A 420 10.20 5.49 -34.39
C ARG A 420 10.74 4.12 -34.77
N ARG A 421 11.50 3.47 -33.88
CA ARG A 421 12.03 2.10 -34.09
C ARG A 421 10.89 1.08 -34.21
N ILE A 422 9.88 1.15 -33.34
CA ILE A 422 8.70 0.27 -33.42
C ILE A 422 7.93 0.50 -34.73
N GLY A 423 7.70 1.76 -35.12
CA GLY A 423 7.03 2.10 -36.38
C GLY A 423 7.79 1.58 -37.60
N GLY A 424 9.11 1.73 -37.64
CA GLY A 424 9.94 1.20 -38.73
C GLY A 424 9.91 -0.34 -38.81
N LEU A 425 9.83 -1.02 -37.66
CA LEU A 425 9.64 -2.48 -37.62
C LEU A 425 8.25 -2.89 -38.11
N GLN A 426 7.19 -2.17 -37.74
CA GLN A 426 5.83 -2.40 -38.24
C GLN A 426 5.78 -2.24 -39.76
N GLU A 427 6.33 -1.15 -40.30
CA GLU A 427 6.39 -0.94 -41.76
C GLU A 427 7.20 -2.01 -42.49
N ALA A 428 8.24 -2.57 -41.86
CA ALA A 428 9.01 -3.68 -42.43
C ALA A 428 8.20 -4.98 -42.46
N VAL A 429 7.46 -5.26 -41.39
CA VAL A 429 6.55 -6.42 -41.28
C VAL A 429 5.42 -6.29 -42.29
N ASP A 430 4.75 -5.14 -42.37
CA ASP A 430 3.65 -4.89 -43.32
C ASP A 430 4.12 -5.02 -44.78
N ARG A 431 5.33 -4.53 -45.10
CA ARG A 431 5.92 -4.72 -46.44
C ARG A 431 6.23 -6.19 -46.73
N SER A 432 6.63 -6.96 -45.73
CA SER A 432 6.86 -8.39 -45.87
C SER A 432 5.54 -9.13 -46.10
N GLU A 433 4.47 -8.79 -45.38
CA GLU A 433 3.11 -9.33 -45.59
C GLU A 433 2.61 -9.03 -47.01
N GLN A 434 2.79 -7.79 -47.48
CA GLN A 434 2.35 -7.40 -48.81
C GLN A 434 3.13 -8.14 -49.92
N ALA A 435 4.47 -8.23 -49.80
CA ALA A 435 5.29 -8.92 -50.79
C ALA A 435 4.97 -10.43 -50.86
N GLU A 436 4.61 -11.02 -49.72
CA GLU A 436 4.17 -12.41 -49.64
C GLU A 436 2.80 -12.61 -50.31
N ALA A 437 1.84 -11.73 -50.07
CA ALA A 437 0.55 -11.75 -50.75
C ALA A 437 0.68 -11.61 -52.27
N ASP A 438 1.58 -10.73 -52.73
CA ASP A 438 1.86 -10.53 -54.14
C ASP A 438 2.48 -11.80 -54.77
N MET A 439 3.44 -12.45 -54.10
CA MET A 439 4.09 -13.67 -54.57
C MET A 439 3.11 -14.85 -54.68
N VAL A 440 2.23 -15.05 -53.69
CA VAL A 440 1.19 -16.10 -53.75
C VAL A 440 0.23 -15.85 -54.91
N THR A 441 -0.07 -14.59 -55.19
CA THR A 441 -0.92 -14.21 -56.33
C THR A 441 -0.22 -14.49 -57.65
N GLU A 442 1.06 -14.17 -57.79
CA GLU A 442 1.86 -14.49 -59.00
C GLU A 442 1.99 -15.99 -59.24
N GLU A 443 2.23 -16.79 -58.18
CA GLU A 443 2.34 -18.25 -58.26
C GLU A 443 1.00 -18.89 -58.68
N ALA A 444 -0.10 -18.45 -58.08
CA ALA A 444 -1.45 -18.90 -58.47
C ALA A 444 -1.80 -18.54 -59.93
N VAL A 445 -1.38 -17.35 -60.40
CA VAL A 445 -1.56 -16.94 -61.79
C VAL A 445 -0.69 -17.78 -62.74
N ALA A 446 0.55 -18.09 -62.35
CA ALA A 446 1.44 -18.95 -63.13
C ALA A 446 0.93 -20.39 -63.22
N GLU A 447 0.41 -20.96 -62.12
CA GLU A 447 -0.20 -22.28 -62.10
C GLU A 447 -1.49 -22.34 -62.93
N ALA A 448 -2.36 -21.34 -62.82
CA ALA A 448 -3.57 -21.23 -63.63
C ALA A 448 -3.24 -21.14 -65.13
N SER A 449 -2.19 -20.38 -65.49
CA SER A 449 -1.70 -20.30 -66.86
C SER A 449 -1.10 -21.63 -67.35
N ALA A 450 -0.47 -22.42 -66.48
CA ALA A 450 0.12 -23.71 -66.82
C ALA A 450 -0.93 -24.83 -66.96
N ALA A 451 -2.06 -24.74 -66.24
CA ALA A 451 -3.15 -25.71 -66.28
C ALA A 451 -3.99 -25.64 -67.58
N GLY A 452 -3.78 -24.62 -68.43
CA GLY A 452 -4.50 -24.48 -69.70
C GLY A 452 -5.99 -24.18 -69.55
N GLU A 453 -6.41 -23.65 -68.40
CA GLU A 453 -7.79 -23.20 -68.22
C GLU A 453 -8.03 -21.94 -69.07
N PRO A 454 -9.18 -21.83 -69.77
CA PRO A 454 -9.44 -20.70 -70.65
C PRO A 454 -9.48 -19.40 -69.85
N GLU A 455 -8.73 -18.40 -70.33
CA GLU A 455 -8.63 -17.05 -69.77
C GLU A 455 -10.00 -16.52 -69.33
N THR A 456 -10.29 -16.66 -68.04
CA THR A 456 -11.38 -15.92 -67.41
C THR A 456 -10.75 -14.66 -66.87
N HIS A 457 -11.06 -13.53 -67.51
CA HIS A 457 -10.64 -12.21 -67.06
C HIS A 457 -11.02 -12.00 -65.58
N VAL A 458 -10.05 -12.10 -64.69
CA VAL A 458 -10.18 -11.69 -63.30
C VAL A 458 -10.19 -10.15 -63.30
N VAL A 459 -11.40 -9.59 -63.37
CA VAL A 459 -11.60 -8.16 -63.15
C VAL A 459 -11.40 -7.89 -61.66
N GLN A 460 -10.30 -7.20 -61.32
CA GLN A 460 -10.08 -6.63 -60.00
C GLN A 460 -11.21 -5.65 -59.66
N GLY A 461 -12.13 -6.09 -58.80
CA GLY A 461 -13.23 -5.26 -58.31
C GLY A 461 -14.14 -6.06 -57.38
N ASN A 462 -14.34 -5.55 -56.18
CA ASN A 462 -14.95 -6.18 -55.01
C ASN A 462 -16.47 -6.50 -55.15
N HIS A 463 -16.91 -7.24 -56.18
CA HIS A 463 -18.29 -7.71 -56.29
C HIS A 463 -18.38 -9.19 -56.68
N VAL A 464 -18.95 -9.97 -55.76
CA VAL A 464 -19.35 -11.37 -55.95
C VAL A 464 -20.33 -11.46 -57.12
N VAL A 465 -19.92 -12.10 -58.21
CA VAL A 465 -20.82 -12.49 -59.30
C VAL A 465 -21.25 -13.94 -59.07
N VAL A 466 -22.52 -14.14 -58.72
CA VAL A 466 -23.16 -15.45 -58.71
C VAL A 466 -23.56 -15.82 -60.14
N PRO A 467 -23.16 -16.97 -60.68
CA PRO A 467 -23.55 -17.36 -62.04
C PRO A 467 -25.03 -17.79 -62.07
N LEU A 468 -25.84 -17.05 -62.83
CA LEU A 468 -27.19 -17.46 -63.21
C LEU A 468 -27.09 -18.52 -64.31
N THR A 469 -27.42 -19.77 -63.98
CA THR A 469 -27.62 -20.86 -64.94
C THR A 469 -28.88 -20.59 -65.76
N ARG A 470 -28.71 -20.28 -67.05
CA ARG A 470 -29.80 -20.19 -68.03
C ARG A 470 -30.08 -21.59 -68.57
N THR A 471 -31.10 -22.26 -68.04
CA THR A 471 -31.68 -23.48 -68.64
C THR A 471 -32.49 -23.08 -69.88
N GLY A 472 -31.92 -23.27 -71.07
CA GLY A 472 -32.67 -23.29 -72.32
C GLY A 472 -32.93 -24.74 -72.73
N SER A 473 -34.20 -25.14 -72.71
CA SER A 473 -34.69 -26.41 -73.30
C SER A 473 -34.73 -26.30 -74.82
N PRO A 474 -34.30 -27.32 -75.59
CA PRO A 474 -34.74 -27.49 -76.96
C PRO A 474 -36.12 -28.16 -77.01
N GLY A 475 -36.78 -28.08 -78.16
CA GLY A 475 -38.06 -28.74 -78.45
C GLY A 475 -37.96 -30.24 -78.64
#